data_AF-A0A820TUS2-F1
#
_entry.id   AF-A0A820TUS2-F1
#
_cell.length_a   1.000
_cell.length_b   1.000
_cell.length_c   1.000
_cell.angle_alpha   90.00
_cell.angle_beta   90.00
_cell.angle_gamma   90.00
#
_symmetry.space_group_name_H-M   'P 1'
#
loop_
_entity.id
_entity.type
_entity.pdbx_description
1 polymer ?
#
loop_
_entity_poly.entity_id
_entity_poly.type
_entity_poly.pdbx_seq_one_letter_code
_entity_poly.pdbx_strand_id
1 'polypeptide(L)'
;MQYVERIGEGRFGIVFKGLYRTKQNELLAVAIKKFNSEFNYDNILKEIYIFQDIKHPHIVQLIGIVLDSDNSIMFINEYAHGKSLYECLISTNAKSEYSLELLLEYLKQIASAMSYLEKKSLVHQNLSCRNFLLFKQSLVKLSDLGCCHSDIPTRGRFKLPVAWMSPEAISYCCFTTASDVFSFGVSMWECYTYGQLPWKGLTNEEVRFI
;
A
#
# COMPACT_ATOMS: atom_id res chain seq x y z
N MET A 1 -9.67 -4.81 21.82
CA MET A 1 -8.72 -5.18 20.75
C MET A 1 -7.42 -5.57 21.43
N GLN A 2 -6.69 -6.56 20.91
CA GLN A 2 -5.43 -7.01 21.49
C GLN A 2 -4.32 -6.93 20.44
N TYR A 3 -3.19 -6.29 20.78
CA TYR A 3 -1.98 -6.35 19.97
C TYR A 3 -1.35 -7.73 20.06
N VAL A 4 -0.83 -8.23 18.94
CA VAL A 4 -0.13 -9.52 18.86
C VAL A 4 1.36 -9.27 18.60
N GLU A 5 1.69 -8.65 17.48
CA GLU A 5 3.08 -8.44 17.06
C GLU A 5 3.19 -7.20 16.14
N ARG A 6 4.36 -6.58 16.12
CA ARG A 6 4.68 -5.52 15.16
C ARG A 6 5.02 -6.18 13.82
N ILE A 7 4.33 -5.79 12.75
CA ILE A 7 4.49 -6.40 11.41
C ILE A 7 5.09 -5.45 10.38
N GLY A 8 5.16 -4.14 10.67
CA GLY A 8 5.78 -3.20 9.75
C GLY A 8 5.87 -1.78 10.30
N GLU A 9 6.57 -0.94 9.55
CA GLU A 9 6.61 0.50 9.74
C GLU A 9 6.43 1.14 8.36
N GLY A 10 5.36 1.89 8.20
CA GLY A 10 5.08 2.65 6.99
C GLY A 10 5.42 4.12 7.19
N ARG A 11 5.25 4.90 6.12
CA ARG A 11 5.45 6.36 6.13
C ARG A 11 4.68 7.09 7.23
N PHE A 12 3.51 6.57 7.58
CA PHE A 12 2.54 7.24 8.45
C PHE A 12 2.55 6.71 9.90
N GLY A 13 3.30 5.65 10.18
CA GLY A 13 3.38 5.05 11.50
C GLY A 13 3.61 3.55 11.48
N ILE A 14 3.37 2.92 12.62
CA ILE A 14 3.70 1.51 12.88
C ILE A 14 2.47 0.64 12.60
N VAL A 15 2.69 -0.50 11.96
CA VAL A 15 1.65 -1.50 11.70
C VAL A 15 1.85 -2.69 12.63
N PHE A 16 0.79 -3.07 13.34
CA PHE A 16 0.73 -4.25 14.19
C PHE A 16 -0.29 -5.24 13.66
N LYS A 17 -0.05 -6.52 13.88
CA LYS A 17 -1.11 -7.53 13.85
C LYS A 17 -1.83 -7.50 15.20
N GLY A 18 -3.14 -7.64 15.15
CA GLY A 18 -3.98 -7.73 16.33
C GLY A 18 -5.14 -8.68 16.18
N LEU A 19 -5.87 -8.85 17.27
CA LEU A 19 -7.14 -9.56 17.33
C LEU A 19 -8.27 -8.60 17.67
N TYR A 20 -9.28 -8.58 16.82
CA TYR A 20 -10.53 -7.84 17.00
C TYR A 20 -11.66 -8.82 17.32
N ARG A 21 -12.42 -8.54 18.39
CA ARG A 21 -13.58 -9.36 18.78
C ARG A 21 -14.84 -8.75 18.17
N THR A 22 -15.53 -9.51 17.33
CA THR A 22 -16.77 -9.08 16.69
C THR A 22 -17.93 -9.04 17.68
N LYS A 23 -19.06 -8.44 17.28
CA LYS A 23 -20.31 -8.47 18.06
C LYS A 23 -20.82 -9.90 18.28
N GLN A 24 -20.49 -10.82 17.38
CA GLN A 24 -20.82 -12.24 17.44
C GLN A 24 -19.82 -13.05 18.29
N ASN A 25 -18.90 -12.37 19.00
CA ASN A 25 -17.90 -12.98 19.87
C ASN A 25 -16.80 -13.79 19.13
N GLU A 26 -16.67 -13.60 17.81
CA GLU A 26 -15.61 -14.22 17.00
C GLU A 26 -14.33 -13.38 17.07
N LEU A 27 -13.17 -14.04 17.00
CA LEU A 27 -11.86 -13.38 16.93
C LEU A 27 -11.40 -13.28 15.48
N LEU A 28 -11.24 -12.06 14.99
CA LEU A 28 -10.72 -11.75 13.67
C LEU A 28 -9.30 -11.19 13.76
N ALA A 29 -8.40 -11.71 12.93
CA ALA A 29 -7.08 -11.10 12.74
C ALA A 29 -7.24 -9.76 11.99
N VAL A 30 -6.59 -8.73 12.50
CA VAL A 30 -6.64 -7.36 11.93
C VAL A 30 -5.24 -6.76 11.82
N ALA A 31 -5.04 -5.89 10.85
CA ALA A 31 -3.88 -5.01 10.76
C ALA A 31 -4.22 -3.67 11.40
N ILE A 32 -3.44 -3.27 12.41
CA ILE A 32 -3.61 -2.04 13.18
C ILE A 32 -2.52 -1.07 12.75
N LYS A 33 -2.87 -0.05 11.98
CA LYS A 33 -1.95 1.05 11.62
C LYS A 33 -2.11 2.15 12.66
N LYS A 34 -1.14 2.28 13.57
CA LYS A 34 -1.07 3.36 14.55
C LYS A 34 -0.30 4.52 13.96
N PHE A 35 -0.95 5.67 13.83
CA PHE A 35 -0.35 6.86 13.24
C PHE A 35 0.57 7.55 14.24
N ASN A 36 1.66 8.15 13.75
CA ASN A 36 2.55 8.93 14.60
C ASN A 36 1.85 10.21 15.08
N SER A 37 2.09 10.62 16.32
CA SER A 37 1.49 11.82 16.94
C SER A 37 1.84 13.13 16.22
N GLU A 38 2.88 13.13 15.40
CA GLU A 38 3.29 14.27 14.57
C GLU A 38 2.42 14.48 13.33
N PHE A 39 1.56 13.51 12.97
CA PHE A 39 0.65 13.68 11.85
C PHE A 39 -0.49 14.61 12.21
N ASN A 40 -0.70 15.62 11.37
CA ASN A 40 -1.81 16.56 11.52
C ASN A 40 -3.15 15.79 11.50
N TYR A 41 -3.94 15.94 12.57
CA TYR A 41 -5.27 15.38 12.72
C TYR A 41 -6.16 15.64 11.49
N ASP A 42 -6.05 16.81 10.85
CA ASP A 42 -6.83 17.16 9.66
C ASP A 42 -6.53 16.24 8.46
N ASN A 43 -5.26 15.83 8.30
CA ASN A 43 -4.88 14.91 7.22
C ASN A 43 -5.41 13.50 7.49
N ILE A 44 -5.39 13.07 8.75
CA ILE A 44 -5.94 11.78 9.14
C ILE A 44 -7.47 11.77 8.96
N LEU A 45 -8.16 12.85 9.31
CA LEU A 45 -9.62 12.98 9.10
C LEU A 45 -10.00 12.97 7.61
N LYS A 46 -9.19 13.60 6.74
CA LYS A 46 -9.37 13.50 5.28
C LYS A 46 -9.19 12.07 4.78
N GLU A 47 -8.15 11.37 5.24
CA GLU A 47 -7.98 9.94 4.94
C GLU A 47 -9.22 9.14 5.39
N ILE A 48 -9.68 9.33 6.62
CA ILE A 48 -10.87 8.64 7.17
C ILE A 48 -12.08 8.81 6.25
N TYR A 49 -12.36 10.04 5.81
CA TYR A 49 -13.49 10.33 4.93
C TYR A 49 -13.40 9.57 3.60
N ILE A 50 -12.20 9.50 3.02
CA ILE A 50 -11.95 8.75 1.78
C ILE A 50 -12.16 7.26 2.02
N PHE A 51 -11.55 6.69 3.06
CA PHE A 51 -11.54 5.26 3.32
C PHE A 51 -12.92 4.66 3.62
N GLN A 52 -13.84 5.43 4.22
CA GLN A 52 -15.17 4.93 4.59
C GLN A 52 -15.99 4.46 3.37
N ASP A 53 -15.77 5.07 2.21
CA ASP A 53 -16.51 4.79 0.97
C ASP A 53 -15.75 3.90 -0.02
N ILE A 54 -14.58 3.38 0.36
CA ILE A 54 -13.83 2.43 -0.46
C ILE A 54 -14.29 1.01 -0.15
N LYS A 55 -14.93 0.40 -1.14
CA LYS A 55 -15.38 -0.99 -1.11
C LYS A 55 -15.07 -1.65 -2.44
N HIS A 56 -14.02 -2.46 -2.47
CA HIS A 56 -13.60 -3.17 -3.67
C HIS A 56 -12.92 -4.49 -3.29
N PRO A 57 -13.17 -5.61 -4.00
CA PRO A 57 -12.63 -6.92 -3.62
C PRO A 57 -11.10 -6.99 -3.64
N HIS A 58 -10.43 -6.16 -4.44
CA HIS A 58 -8.97 -6.10 -4.58
C HIS A 58 -8.33 -4.90 -3.87
N ILE A 59 -9.03 -4.27 -2.92
CA ILE A 59 -8.48 -3.23 -2.04
C ILE A 59 -8.64 -3.67 -0.59
N VAL A 60 -7.61 -3.44 0.23
CA VAL A 60 -7.65 -3.72 1.66
C VAL A 60 -8.73 -2.87 2.33
N GLN A 61 -9.69 -3.54 2.96
CA GLN A 61 -10.83 -2.91 3.61
C GLN A 61 -10.47 -2.33 4.98
N LEU A 62 -10.82 -1.06 5.19
CA LEU A 62 -10.91 -0.46 6.51
C LEU A 62 -12.14 -1.03 7.24
N ILE A 63 -11.91 -1.71 8.36
CA ILE A 63 -12.95 -2.24 9.26
C ILE A 63 -13.44 -1.14 10.20
N GLY A 64 -12.53 -0.30 10.70
CA GLY A 64 -12.89 0.79 11.59
C GLY A 64 -11.71 1.64 12.02
N ILE A 65 -12.02 2.72 12.75
CA ILE A 65 -11.05 3.64 13.32
C ILE A 65 -11.26 3.65 14.83
N VAL A 66 -10.17 3.61 15.58
CA VAL A 66 -10.19 3.65 17.04
C VAL A 66 -9.12 4.60 17.55
N LEU A 67 -9.31 5.11 18.77
CA LEU A 67 -8.29 5.85 19.49
C LEU A 67 -7.60 4.91 20.47
N ASP A 68 -6.27 4.98 20.54
CA ASP A 68 -5.48 4.28 21.55
C ASP A 68 -5.52 5.03 22.89
N SER A 69 -5.01 4.42 23.96
CA SER A 69 -4.98 5.03 25.30
C SER A 69 -4.17 6.33 25.38
N ASP A 70 -3.24 6.53 24.45
CA ASP A 70 -2.43 7.76 24.31
C ASP A 70 -3.03 8.78 23.32
N ASN A 71 -4.30 8.61 22.94
CA ASN A 71 -5.03 9.39 21.94
C ASN A 71 -4.50 9.28 20.50
N SER A 72 -3.60 8.33 20.20
CA SER A 72 -3.19 8.08 18.82
C SER A 72 -4.34 7.49 18.02
N ILE A 73 -4.52 7.98 16.78
CA ILE A 73 -5.49 7.39 15.85
C ILE A 73 -4.94 6.06 15.32
N MET A 74 -5.80 5.06 15.27
CA MET A 74 -5.50 3.75 14.71
C MET A 74 -6.52 3.35 13.65
N PHE A 75 -6.03 2.91 12.50
CA PHE A 75 -6.87 2.27 11.48
C PHE A 75 -6.83 0.77 11.67
N ILE A 76 -8.01 0.16 11.70
CA ILE A 76 -8.22 -1.27 11.82
C ILE A 76 -8.60 -1.78 10.45
N ASN A 77 -7.68 -2.47 9.78
CA ASN A 77 -7.89 -3.04 8.46
C ASN A 77 -8.03 -4.56 8.55
N GLU A 78 -8.62 -5.17 7.52
CA GLU A 78 -8.50 -6.62 7.33
C GLU A 78 -7.02 -7.03 7.23
N TYR A 79 -6.69 -8.19 7.80
CA TYR A 79 -5.32 -8.69 7.83
C TYR A 79 -5.05 -9.62 6.65
N ALA A 80 -3.98 -9.33 5.90
CA ALA A 80 -3.43 -10.25 4.92
C ALA A 80 -2.65 -11.37 5.65
N HIS A 81 -3.06 -12.62 5.47
CA HIS A 81 -2.36 -13.76 6.08
C HIS A 81 -1.05 -14.11 5.35
N GLY A 82 -0.92 -13.71 4.08
CA GLY A 82 0.31 -13.79 3.32
C GLY A 82 1.21 -12.57 3.52
N LYS A 83 2.33 -12.57 2.81
CA LYS A 83 3.28 -11.44 2.78
C LYS A 83 2.90 -10.43 1.70
N SER A 84 3.66 -9.33 1.60
CA SER A 84 3.64 -8.52 0.39
C SER A 84 4.09 -9.36 -0.82
N LEU A 85 3.61 -9.03 -2.01
CA LEU A 85 4.01 -9.71 -3.23
C LEU A 85 5.53 -9.55 -3.45
N TYR A 86 6.10 -8.40 -3.10
CA TYR A 86 7.56 -8.21 -3.13
C TYR A 86 8.31 -9.27 -2.32
N GLU A 87 7.92 -9.50 -1.06
CA GLU A 87 8.56 -10.52 -0.21
C GLU A 87 8.40 -11.94 -0.77
N CYS A 88 7.27 -12.22 -1.40
CA CYS A 88 7.02 -13.48 -2.10
C CYS A 88 7.95 -13.64 -3.31
N LEU A 89 8.13 -12.58 -4.11
CA LEU A 89 8.93 -12.59 -5.34
C LEU A 89 10.44 -12.75 -5.08
N ILE A 90 10.95 -12.21 -3.97
CA ILE A 90 12.37 -12.35 -3.62
C ILE A 90 12.70 -13.63 -2.84
N SER A 91 11.70 -14.48 -2.59
CA SER A 91 11.90 -15.74 -1.87
C SER A 91 12.65 -16.77 -2.73
N THR A 92 13.36 -17.71 -2.08
CA THR A 92 14.16 -18.73 -2.78
C THR A 92 13.36 -19.56 -3.77
N ASN A 93 12.09 -19.83 -3.47
CA ASN A 93 11.20 -20.67 -4.28
C ASN A 93 10.26 -19.84 -5.17
N ALA A 94 10.49 -18.54 -5.32
CA ALA A 94 9.54 -17.65 -5.96
C ALA A 94 9.12 -18.11 -7.36
N LYS A 95 10.07 -18.58 -8.17
CA LYS A 95 9.80 -19.05 -9.54
C LYS A 95 8.96 -20.33 -9.61
N SER A 96 9.03 -21.19 -8.60
CA SER A 96 8.22 -22.41 -8.55
C SER A 96 6.85 -22.16 -7.93
N GLU A 97 6.75 -21.22 -6.98
CA GLU A 97 5.49 -20.90 -6.28
C GLU A 97 4.63 -19.88 -7.03
N TYR A 98 5.26 -18.98 -7.80
CA TYR A 98 4.61 -17.88 -8.50
C TYR A 98 4.93 -17.94 -10.01
N SER A 99 4.09 -18.65 -10.75
CA SER A 99 4.18 -18.72 -12.21
C SER A 99 3.82 -17.38 -12.85
N LEU A 100 4.25 -17.16 -14.10
CA LEU A 100 3.94 -15.93 -14.83
C LEU A 100 2.44 -15.71 -15.00
N GLU A 101 1.67 -16.79 -15.15
CA GLU A 101 0.22 -16.76 -15.24
C GLU A 101 -0.41 -16.29 -13.92
N LEU A 102 0.07 -16.79 -12.77
CA LEU A 102 -0.41 -16.35 -11.46
C LEU A 102 -0.08 -14.87 -11.22
N LEU A 103 1.12 -14.43 -11.60
CA LEU A 103 1.52 -13.02 -11.50
C LEU A 103 0.64 -12.13 -12.38
N LEU A 104 0.29 -12.58 -13.59
CA LEU A 104 -0.65 -11.87 -14.46
C LEU A 104 -2.04 -11.76 -13.81
N GLU A 105 -2.54 -12.82 -13.17
CA GLU A 105 -3.82 -12.77 -12.44
C GLU A 105 -3.78 -11.76 -11.28
N TYR A 106 -2.68 -11.69 -10.53
CA TYR A 106 -2.51 -10.65 -9.52
C TYR A 106 -2.51 -9.25 -10.11
N LEU A 107 -1.78 -9.03 -11.21
CA LEU A 107 -1.73 -7.73 -11.89
C LEU A 107 -3.12 -7.30 -12.40
N LYS A 108 -3.95 -8.22 -12.89
CA LYS A 108 -5.35 -7.94 -13.27
C LYS A 108 -6.19 -7.50 -12.07
N GLN A 109 -6.04 -8.14 -10.92
CA GLN A 109 -6.74 -7.76 -9.68
C GLN A 109 -6.34 -6.36 -9.22
N ILE A 110 -5.04 -6.03 -9.27
CA ILE A 110 -4.53 -4.69 -8.94
C ILE A 110 -5.01 -3.65 -9.95
N ALA A 111 -4.99 -3.94 -11.26
CA ALA A 111 -5.52 -3.04 -12.28
C ALA A 111 -7.03 -2.77 -12.06
N SER A 112 -7.79 -3.78 -11.64
CA SER A 112 -9.19 -3.62 -11.24
C SER A 112 -9.35 -2.69 -10.05
N ALA A 113 -8.49 -2.77 -9.02
CA ALA A 113 -8.47 -1.83 -7.92
C ALA A 113 -8.12 -0.39 -8.36
N MET A 114 -7.11 -0.24 -9.22
CA MET A 114 -6.70 1.07 -9.75
C MET A 114 -7.81 1.74 -10.57
N SER A 115 -8.51 0.98 -11.42
CA SER A 115 -9.67 1.51 -12.17
C SER A 115 -10.80 1.97 -11.24
N TYR A 116 -10.99 1.30 -10.10
CA TYR A 116 -11.94 1.76 -9.09
C TYR A 116 -11.50 3.08 -8.45
N LEU A 117 -10.21 3.23 -8.11
CA LEU A 117 -9.66 4.47 -7.54
C LEU A 117 -9.77 5.64 -8.53
N GLU A 118 -9.45 5.41 -9.80
CA GLU A 118 -9.62 6.41 -10.87
C GLU A 118 -11.06 6.93 -10.95
N LYS A 119 -12.05 6.05 -10.94
CA LYS A 119 -13.48 6.42 -10.97
C LYS A 119 -13.92 7.23 -9.74
N LYS A 120 -13.18 7.11 -8.64
CA LYS A 120 -13.38 7.87 -7.40
C LYS A 120 -12.52 9.14 -7.35
N SER A 121 -11.78 9.45 -8.42
CA SER A 121 -10.82 10.56 -8.49
C SER A 121 -9.75 10.47 -7.39
N LEU A 122 -9.31 9.25 -7.07
CA LEU A 122 -8.27 8.97 -6.09
C LEU A 122 -7.00 8.51 -6.80
N VAL A 123 -5.88 9.16 -6.49
CA VAL A 123 -4.54 8.78 -6.97
C VAL A 123 -3.81 8.10 -5.83
N HIS A 124 -3.26 6.91 -6.00
CA HIS A 124 -2.58 6.13 -4.96
C HIS A 124 -1.20 6.69 -4.56
N GLN A 125 -0.40 7.15 -5.54
CA GLN A 125 0.92 7.78 -5.34
C GLN A 125 2.03 6.89 -4.74
N ASN A 126 1.77 5.60 -4.52
CA ASN A 126 2.71 4.69 -3.86
C ASN A 126 2.55 3.24 -4.37
N LEU A 127 2.33 3.05 -5.68
CA LEU A 127 2.19 1.71 -6.24
C LEU A 127 3.55 1.01 -6.34
N SER A 128 3.66 -0.17 -5.75
CA SER A 128 4.79 -1.12 -5.86
C SER A 128 4.36 -2.50 -5.37
N CYS A 129 5.13 -3.55 -5.66
CA CYS A 129 4.81 -4.91 -5.17
C CYS A 129 4.81 -5.03 -3.64
N ARG A 130 5.39 -4.05 -2.93
CA ARG A 130 5.37 -3.98 -1.46
C ARG A 130 3.97 -3.68 -0.92
N ASN A 131 3.16 -2.98 -1.71
CA ASN A 131 1.80 -2.58 -1.35
C ASN A 131 0.72 -3.51 -1.92
N PHE A 132 1.12 -4.60 -2.59
CA PHE A 132 0.23 -5.66 -3.05
C PHE A 132 0.29 -6.80 -2.03
N LEU A 133 -0.75 -6.98 -1.23
CA LEU A 133 -0.75 -7.95 -0.12
C LEU A 133 -1.50 -9.21 -0.50
N LEU A 134 -0.91 -10.38 -0.22
CA LEU A 134 -1.56 -11.66 -0.49
C LEU A 134 -2.49 -12.05 0.65
N PHE A 135 -3.78 -12.16 0.34
CA PHE A 135 -4.79 -12.64 1.28
C PHE A 135 -4.98 -14.15 1.17
N LYS A 136 -4.88 -14.68 -0.06
CA LYS A 136 -4.93 -16.11 -0.40
C LYS A 136 -4.07 -16.33 -1.64
N GLN A 137 -3.78 -17.59 -1.98
CA GLN A 137 -3.03 -17.93 -3.20
C GLN A 137 -3.68 -17.39 -4.49
N SER A 138 -4.98 -17.12 -4.50
CA SER A 138 -5.69 -16.57 -5.65
C SER A 138 -6.15 -15.12 -5.46
N LEU A 139 -5.77 -14.47 -4.35
CA LEU A 139 -6.30 -13.16 -3.98
C LEU A 139 -5.20 -12.22 -3.50
N VAL A 140 -4.96 -11.18 -4.29
CA VAL A 140 -4.11 -10.05 -3.95
C VAL A 140 -4.98 -8.81 -3.73
N LYS A 141 -4.59 -7.97 -2.78
CA LYS A 141 -5.25 -6.68 -2.54
C LYS A 141 -4.25 -5.55 -2.48
N LEU A 142 -4.65 -4.41 -3.02
CA LEU A 142 -3.93 -3.14 -2.93
C LEU A 142 -4.10 -2.54 -1.53
N SER A 143 -2.99 -2.13 -0.91
CA SER A 143 -2.93 -1.58 0.44
C SER A 143 -2.29 -0.18 0.46
N ASP A 144 -2.31 0.46 1.63
CA ASP A 144 -1.64 1.75 1.89
C ASP A 144 -2.14 2.95 1.04
N LEU A 145 -3.47 3.13 0.97
CA LEU A 145 -4.09 4.33 0.37
C LEU A 145 -3.86 5.61 1.19
N GLY A 146 -3.00 5.59 2.22
CA GLY A 146 -2.71 6.77 3.06
C GLY A 146 -1.98 7.90 2.32
N CYS A 147 -1.47 7.63 1.11
CA CYS A 147 -0.91 8.68 0.26
C CYS A 147 -1.96 9.36 -0.63
N CYS A 148 -3.22 8.92 -0.66
CA CYS A 148 -4.08 9.25 -1.81
C CYS A 148 -4.38 10.75 -2.01
N HIS A 149 -4.27 11.55 -0.94
CA HIS A 149 -4.59 12.98 -0.93
C HIS A 149 -3.56 13.80 -0.14
N SER A 150 -2.32 13.31 0.02
CA SER A 150 -1.31 14.11 0.68
C SER A 150 -0.87 15.25 -0.23
N ASP A 151 -1.49 16.44 -0.09
CA ASP A 151 -0.95 17.74 -0.55
C ASP A 151 0.38 18.08 0.13
N ILE A 152 0.87 17.20 1.02
CA ILE A 152 2.11 17.35 1.75
C ILE A 152 3.23 17.54 0.71
N PRO A 153 3.81 18.74 0.60
CA PRO A 153 5.00 18.92 -0.19
C PRO A 153 6.05 18.02 0.47
N THR A 154 6.43 16.94 -0.20
CA THR A 154 7.46 15.99 0.26
C THR A 154 8.86 16.59 0.21
N ARG A 155 8.96 17.93 0.27
CA ARG A 155 10.18 18.68 0.48
C ARG A 155 10.52 18.61 1.96
N GLY A 156 11.16 17.52 2.38
CA GLY A 156 12.12 17.64 3.48
C GLY A 156 12.30 16.48 4.46
N ARG A 157 11.48 15.43 4.48
CA ARG A 157 11.66 14.38 5.53
C ARG A 157 11.44 12.91 5.15
N PHE A 158 10.84 12.59 4.00
CA PHE A 158 10.49 11.20 3.68
C PHE A 158 11.21 10.70 2.42
N LYS A 159 11.70 9.44 2.47
CA LYS A 159 12.24 8.74 1.30
C LYS A 159 11.09 8.43 0.34
N LEU A 160 10.94 9.25 -0.69
CA LEU A 160 10.02 8.98 -1.79
C LEU A 160 10.41 7.70 -2.54
N PRO A 161 9.45 6.92 -3.07
CA PRO A 161 9.73 5.74 -3.89
C PRO A 161 10.15 6.15 -5.30
N VAL A 162 11.24 6.90 -5.45
CA VAL A 162 11.67 7.55 -6.71
C VAL A 162 11.66 6.59 -7.90
N ALA A 163 12.10 5.34 -7.70
CA ALA A 163 12.12 4.32 -8.74
C ALA A 163 10.75 3.95 -9.33
N TRP A 164 9.64 4.22 -8.65
CA TRP A 164 8.28 3.99 -9.15
C TRP A 164 7.57 5.28 -9.57
N MET A 165 8.14 6.45 -9.31
CA MET A 165 7.49 7.73 -9.60
C MET A 165 7.64 8.12 -11.07
N SER A 166 6.57 8.68 -11.65
CA SER A 166 6.64 9.27 -12.99
C SER A 166 7.51 10.54 -13.01
N PRO A 167 8.04 10.94 -14.17
CA PRO A 167 8.89 12.14 -14.30
C PRO A 167 8.22 13.42 -13.78
N GLU A 168 6.92 13.60 -14.01
CA GLU A 168 6.16 14.75 -13.53
C GLU A 168 5.90 14.71 -12.02
N ALA A 169 5.74 13.52 -11.43
CA ALA A 169 5.64 13.35 -9.98
C ALA A 169 6.98 13.66 -9.31
N ILE A 170 8.10 13.25 -9.90
CA ILE A 170 9.46 13.54 -9.40
C ILE A 170 9.76 15.03 -9.48
N SER A 171 9.53 15.64 -10.64
CA SER A 171 9.98 17.01 -10.94
C SER A 171 9.07 18.07 -10.33
N TYR A 172 7.76 17.83 -10.36
CA TYR A 172 6.75 18.85 -10.05
C TYR A 172 5.83 18.45 -8.91
N CYS A 173 6.01 17.28 -8.29
CA CYS A 173 5.06 16.72 -7.31
C CYS A 173 3.63 16.65 -7.89
N CYS A 174 3.52 16.42 -9.21
CA CYS A 174 2.25 16.31 -9.90
C CYS A 174 1.79 14.84 -9.86
N PHE A 175 0.82 14.55 -8.99
CA PHE A 175 0.27 13.20 -8.84
C PHE A 175 -1.10 13.13 -9.53
N THR A 176 -1.22 12.20 -10.48
CA THR A 176 -2.41 11.97 -11.31
C THR A 176 -2.65 10.48 -11.50
N THR A 177 -3.82 10.10 -12.01
CA THR A 177 -4.06 8.72 -12.45
C THR A 177 -2.99 8.24 -13.45
N ALA A 178 -2.50 9.12 -14.33
CA ALA A 178 -1.43 8.77 -15.27
C ALA A 178 -0.10 8.46 -14.56
N SER A 179 0.23 9.18 -13.49
CA SER A 179 1.41 8.87 -12.66
C SER A 179 1.29 7.52 -11.93
N ASP A 180 0.07 7.13 -11.54
CA ASP A 180 -0.20 5.79 -11.00
C ASP A 180 -0.06 4.71 -12.09
N VAL A 181 -0.50 4.98 -13.32
CA VAL A 181 -0.30 4.06 -14.46
C VAL A 181 1.19 3.84 -14.72
N PHE A 182 2.02 4.89 -14.66
CA PHE A 182 3.48 4.75 -14.74
C PHE A 182 4.02 3.85 -13.62
N SER A 183 3.63 4.13 -12.38
CA SER A 183 4.04 3.36 -11.19
C SER A 183 3.62 1.89 -11.28
N PHE A 184 2.44 1.63 -11.86
CA PHE A 184 1.95 0.28 -12.13
C PHE A 184 2.78 -0.42 -13.21
N GLY A 185 3.20 0.29 -14.26
CA GLY A 185 4.14 -0.26 -15.25
C GLY A 185 5.45 -0.73 -14.63
N VAL A 186 6.03 0.07 -13.73
CA VAL A 186 7.23 -0.34 -12.96
C VAL A 186 6.93 -1.54 -12.06
N SER A 187 5.76 -1.58 -11.42
CA SER A 187 5.32 -2.70 -10.59
C SER A 187 5.12 -4.00 -11.39
N MET A 188 4.61 -3.90 -12.63
CA MET A 188 4.52 -5.03 -13.56
C MET A 188 5.91 -5.58 -13.90
N TRP A 189 6.85 -4.69 -14.21
CA TRP A 189 8.25 -5.07 -14.44
C TRP A 189 8.86 -5.75 -13.20
N GLU A 190 8.61 -5.21 -12.00
CA GLU A 190 9.05 -5.79 -10.74
C GLU A 190 8.47 -7.21 -10.53
N CYS A 191 7.19 -7.42 -10.86
CA CYS A 191 6.58 -8.75 -10.84
C CYS A 191 7.30 -9.73 -11.76
N TYR A 192 7.46 -9.39 -13.05
CA TYR A 192 8.02 -10.30 -14.05
C TYR A 192 9.52 -10.53 -13.91
N THR A 193 10.23 -9.64 -13.21
CA THR A 193 11.65 -9.82 -12.89
C THR A 193 11.88 -10.51 -11.55
N TYR A 194 10.81 -10.92 -10.84
CA TYR A 194 10.86 -11.53 -9.52
C TYR A 194 11.53 -10.63 -8.47
N GLY A 195 11.06 -9.38 -8.38
CA GLY A 195 11.46 -8.43 -7.34
C GLY A 195 12.85 -7.83 -7.53
N GLN A 196 13.36 -7.79 -8.77
CA GLN A 196 14.59 -7.04 -9.04
C GLN A 196 14.39 -5.55 -8.75
N LEU A 197 15.48 -4.91 -8.35
CA LEU A 197 15.47 -3.46 -8.11
C LEU A 197 15.33 -2.73 -9.45
N PRO A 198 14.29 -1.89 -9.64
CA PRO A 198 14.21 -1.05 -10.82
C PRO A 198 15.41 -0.11 -10.92
N TRP A 199 15.87 0.16 -12.14
CA TRP A 199 17.00 1.08 -12.40
C TRP A 199 18.30 0.67 -11.68
N LYS A 200 18.53 -0.63 -11.49
CA LYS A 200 19.70 -1.16 -10.78
C LYS A 200 21.00 -0.53 -11.30
N GLY A 201 21.77 0.04 -10.38
CA GLY A 201 23.05 0.70 -10.68
C GLY A 201 22.94 2.23 -10.77
N LEU A 202 21.73 2.78 -10.77
CA LEU A 202 21.49 4.22 -10.76
C LEU A 202 21.13 4.72 -9.37
N THR A 203 21.56 5.94 -9.07
CA THR A 203 21.15 6.71 -7.90
C THR A 203 19.76 7.31 -8.10
N ASN A 204 19.10 7.69 -7.00
CA ASN A 204 17.84 8.43 -7.07
C ASN A 204 17.95 9.76 -7.82
N GLU A 205 19.16 10.34 -7.94
CA GLU A 205 19.39 11.57 -8.69
C GLU A 205 19.43 11.28 -10.19
N GLU A 206 20.14 10.24 -10.61
CA GLU A 206 20.22 9.80 -12.01
C GLU A 206 18.86 9.34 -12.54
N VAL A 207 18.07 8.64 -11.73
CA VAL A 207 16.70 8.21 -12.10
C VAL A 207 15.79 9.40 -12.44
N ARG A 208 16.04 10.61 -11.89
CA ARG A 208 15.21 11.79 -12.20
C ARG A 208 15.37 12.30 -13.62
N PHE A 209 16.42 11.87 -14.32
CA PHE A 209 16.78 12.33 -15.66
C PHE A 209 16.48 11.30 -16.75
N ILE A 210 15.86 10.17 -16.41
CA ILE A 210 15.35 9.16 -17.34
C ILE A 210 13.89 9.48 -17.66
#